data_AF-A0AB34LEM3-F1
#
_entry.id   AF-A0AB34LEM3-F1
#
_cell.length_a   1.000
_cell.length_b   1.000
_cell.length_c   1.000
_cell.angle_alpha   90.00
_cell.angle_beta   90.00
_cell.angle_gamma   90.00
#
_symmetry.space_group_name_H-M   'P 1'
#
loop_
_entity.id
_entity.type
_entity.pdbx_description
1 polymer ?
#
loop_
_entity_poly.entity_id
_entity_poly.type
_entity_poly.pdbx_seq_one_letter_code
_entity_poly.pdbx_strand_id
1 'polypeptide(L)'
;MEALTSYIGRELSYGYSVELEGLGHFSPSVKSKEVTDQKGNTKSSASIHGVNFRCSPRLKEMVKKNAPILVKRENLPKTGIEGRKTKMLSYLERNSYINLTDYAGLNNCTRYRASEDIKQFIKDNVIASVGYRTHRIYVLPEKEDEQN
;
A
#
# COMPACT_ATOMS: atom_id res chain seq x y z
N MET A 1 -33.11 6.74 -10.53
CA MET A 1 -32.39 6.70 -9.24
C MET A 1 -33.11 7.51 -8.18
N GLU A 2 -33.44 8.77 -8.45
CA GLU A 2 -34.15 9.65 -7.52
C GLU A 2 -35.49 9.08 -7.01
N ALA A 3 -36.31 8.49 -7.88
CA ALA A 3 -37.57 7.85 -7.47
C ALA A 3 -37.40 6.73 -6.43
N LEU A 4 -36.33 5.92 -6.55
CA LEU A 4 -36.02 4.86 -5.58
C LEU A 4 -35.58 5.46 -4.24
N THR A 5 -34.74 6.50 -4.29
CA THR A 5 -34.29 7.24 -3.11
C THR A 5 -35.46 7.92 -2.40
N SER A 6 -36.38 8.55 -3.13
CA SER A 6 -37.59 9.17 -2.58
C SER A 6 -38.52 8.15 -1.94
N TYR A 7 -38.73 6.99 -2.57
CA TYR A 7 -39.53 5.90 -2.02
C TYR A 7 -38.92 5.39 -0.70
N ILE A 8 -37.65 5.02 -0.70
CA ILE A 8 -36.95 4.55 0.50
C ILE A 8 -37.00 5.62 1.60
N GLY A 9 -36.70 6.88 1.28
CA GLY A 9 -36.74 7.98 2.24
C GLY A 9 -38.11 8.16 2.88
N ARG A 10 -39.19 8.05 2.09
CA ARG A 10 -40.57 8.12 2.58
C ARG A 10 -40.90 6.97 3.54
N GLU A 11 -40.65 5.73 3.13
CA GLU A 11 -40.97 4.56 3.97
C GLU A 11 -40.16 4.57 5.29
N LEU A 12 -38.87 4.95 5.23
CA LEU A 12 -38.04 5.11 6.43
C LEU A 12 -38.53 6.23 7.35
N SER A 13 -39.07 7.32 6.78
CA SER A 13 -39.65 8.44 7.57
C SER A 13 -40.89 8.02 8.35
N TYR A 14 -41.62 7.01 7.87
CA TYR A 14 -42.75 6.40 8.57
C TYR A 14 -42.33 5.31 9.57
N GLY A 15 -41.03 5.04 9.70
CA GLY A 15 -40.52 4.03 10.62
C GLY A 15 -40.44 2.62 10.02
N TYR A 16 -40.78 2.43 8.74
CA TYR A 16 -40.69 1.12 8.08
C TYR A 16 -39.25 0.79 7.72
N SER A 17 -38.96 -0.51 7.61
CA SER A 17 -37.74 -1.01 6.97
C SER A 17 -38.02 -1.38 5.52
N VAL A 18 -37.13 -1.01 4.61
CA VAL A 18 -37.24 -1.35 3.20
C VAL A 18 -36.20 -2.40 2.85
N GLU A 19 -36.64 -3.55 2.35
CA GLU A 19 -35.76 -4.56 1.78
C GLU A 19 -35.75 -4.44 0.25
N LEU A 20 -34.55 -4.29 -0.31
CA LEU A 20 -34.32 -4.38 -1.74
C LEU A 20 -33.68 -5.72 -2.05
N GLU A 21 -34.41 -6.55 -2.81
CA GLU A 21 -33.98 -7.89 -3.16
C GLU A 21 -32.57 -7.87 -3.79
N GLY A 22 -31.70 -8.73 -3.27
CA GLY A 22 -30.32 -8.84 -3.75
C GLY A 22 -29.38 -7.70 -3.31
N LEU A 23 -29.89 -6.54 -2.85
CA LEU A 23 -29.07 -5.43 -2.37
C LEU A 23 -28.90 -5.45 -0.85
N GLY A 24 -30.01 -5.52 -0.11
CA GLY A 24 -30.02 -5.48 1.36
C GLY A 24 -31.21 -4.73 1.94
N HIS A 25 -31.22 -4.53 3.25
CA HIS A 25 -32.29 -3.79 3.93
C HIS A 25 -31.80 -2.47 4.53
N PHE A 26 -32.70 -1.49 4.47
CA PHE A 26 -32.56 -0.15 5.05
C PHE A 26 -33.50 -0.02 6.24
N SER A 27 -33.02 0.52 7.35
CA SER A 27 -33.86 0.83 8.51
C SER A 27 -33.50 2.18 9.13
N PRO A 28 -34.48 2.90 9.70
CA PRO A 28 -34.20 4.17 10.36
C PRO A 28 -33.40 3.93 11.64
N SER A 29 -32.38 4.76 11.86
CA SER A 29 -31.61 4.81 13.09
C SER A 29 -32.15 5.96 13.93
N VAL A 30 -32.58 5.67 15.17
CA VAL A 30 -33.22 6.64 16.07
C VAL A 30 -32.30 6.92 17.25
N LYS A 31 -32.19 8.20 17.63
CA LYS A 31 -31.56 8.62 18.88
C LYS A 31 -32.59 9.31 19.76
N SER A 32 -32.69 8.86 21.00
CA SER A 32 -33.44 9.54 22.05
C SER A 32 -32.54 10.53 22.79
N LYS A 33 -33.10 11.68 23.15
CA LYS A 33 -32.52 12.63 24.10
C LYS A 33 -33.58 12.97 25.13
N GLU A 34 -33.20 12.89 26.39
CA GLU A 34 -34.04 13.38 27.49
C GLU A 34 -33.67 14.83 27.78
N VAL A 35 -34.67 15.69 27.81
CA VAL A 35 -34.53 17.11 28.10
C VAL A 35 -35.46 17.44 29.25
N THR A 36 -34.89 17.84 30.38
CA THR A 36 -35.66 18.32 31.52
C THR A 36 -35.93 19.80 31.37
N ASP A 37 -37.21 20.17 31.38
CA ASP A 37 -37.66 21.56 31.35
C ASP A 37 -37.30 22.27 32.67
N GLN A 38 -37.24 23.60 32.67
CA GLN A 38 -36.97 24.43 33.86
C GLN A 38 -38.00 24.20 34.99
N LYS A 39 -39.16 23.63 34.65
CA LYS A 39 -40.22 23.22 35.59
C LYS A 39 -40.04 21.82 36.19
N GLY A 40 -38.91 21.14 35.92
CA GLY A 40 -38.62 19.79 36.44
C GLY A 40 -39.27 18.64 35.66
N ASN A 41 -39.94 18.92 34.53
CA ASN A 41 -40.58 17.89 33.71
C ASN A 41 -39.58 17.31 32.70
N THR A 42 -39.36 16.00 32.72
CA THR A 42 -38.52 15.30 31.73
C THR A 42 -39.32 15.04 30.46
N LYS A 43 -38.83 15.51 29.31
CA LYS A 43 -39.36 15.22 27.98
C LYS A 43 -38.36 14.38 27.21
N SER A 44 -38.78 13.22 26.72
CA SER A 44 -37.97 12.39 25.83
C SER A 44 -38.29 12.78 24.38
N SER A 45 -37.28 13.26 23.66
CA SER A 45 -37.36 13.55 22.23
C SER A 45 -36.65 12.45 21.45
N ALA A 46 -37.36 11.80 20.53
CA ALA A 46 -36.79 10.85 19.59
C ALA A 46 -36.56 11.56 18.25
N SER A 47 -35.35 11.44 17.70
CA SER A 47 -34.98 12.02 16.41
C SER A 47 -34.37 10.96 15.52
N ILE A 48 -34.63 11.06 14.21
CA ILE A 48 -33.94 10.22 13.23
C ILE A 48 -32.47 10.67 13.19
N HIS A 49 -31.58 9.76 13.54
CA HIS A 49 -30.14 9.98 13.51
C HIS A 49 -29.54 9.68 12.13
N GLY A 50 -30.12 8.72 11.41
CA GLY A 50 -29.63 8.31 10.10
C GLY A 50 -30.36 7.06 9.59
N VAL A 51 -29.75 6.38 8.62
CA VAL A 51 -30.26 5.14 8.03
C VAL A 51 -29.21 4.05 8.20
N ASN A 52 -29.62 2.92 8.76
CA ASN A 52 -28.81 1.71 8.80
C ASN A 52 -28.99 0.96 7.48
N PHE A 53 -27.88 0.54 6.86
CA PHE A 53 -27.91 -0.36 5.72
C PHE A 53 -27.20 -1.67 6.06
N ARG A 54 -27.89 -2.80 5.88
CA ARG A 54 -27.27 -4.12 5.94
C ARG A 54 -27.32 -4.78 4.58
N CYS A 55 -26.14 -5.05 4.03
CA CYS A 55 -25.99 -5.73 2.75
C CYS A 55 -26.61 -7.14 2.77
N SER A 56 -27.17 -7.55 1.63
CA SER A 56 -27.69 -8.89 1.45
C SER A 56 -26.56 -9.94 1.47
N PRO A 57 -26.85 -11.20 1.84
CA PRO A 57 -25.88 -12.30 1.72
C PRO A 57 -25.36 -12.45 0.29
N ARG A 58 -26.23 -12.28 -0.71
CA ARG A 58 -25.89 -12.35 -2.13
C ARG A 58 -24.85 -11.29 -2.54
N LEU A 59 -25.06 -10.04 -2.13
CA LEU A 59 -24.10 -8.96 -2.40
C LEU A 59 -22.75 -9.24 -1.72
N LYS A 60 -22.79 -9.74 -0.48
CA LYS A 60 -21.59 -10.12 0.27
C LYS A 60 -20.80 -11.24 -0.42
N GLU A 61 -21.48 -12.23 -0.99
CA GLU A 61 -20.86 -13.32 -1.73
C GLU A 61 -20.26 -12.87 -3.06
N MET A 62 -20.97 -12.01 -3.81
CA MET A 62 -20.45 -11.41 -5.05
C MET A 62 -19.15 -10.64 -4.81
N VAL A 63 -19.08 -9.85 -3.73
CA VAL A 63 -17.86 -9.13 -3.34
C VAL A 63 -16.73 -10.09 -2.98
N LYS A 64 -17.02 -11.18 -2.25
CA LYS A 64 -16.01 -12.19 -1.91
C LYS A 64 -15.46 -12.91 -3.13
N LYS A 65 -16.30 -13.26 -4.10
CA LYS A 65 -15.88 -13.94 -5.34
C LYS A 65 -14.95 -13.07 -6.18
N ASN A 66 -15.21 -11.77 -6.22
CA ASN A 66 -14.40 -10.79 -6.95
C ASN A 66 -13.32 -10.13 -6.08
N ALA A 67 -13.11 -10.63 -4.85
CA ALA A 67 -12.09 -10.09 -3.99
C ALA A 67 -10.72 -10.31 -4.67
N PRO A 68 -9.86 -9.27 -4.72
CA PRO A 68 -8.53 -9.43 -5.27
C PRO A 68 -7.81 -10.54 -4.50
N ILE A 69 -7.32 -11.54 -5.24
CA ILE A 69 -6.49 -12.59 -4.68
C ILE A 69 -5.25 -11.91 -4.11
N LEU A 70 -4.90 -12.23 -2.86
CA LEU A 70 -3.62 -11.82 -2.30
C LEU A 70 -2.51 -12.46 -3.13
N VAL A 71 -2.00 -11.72 -4.12
CA VAL A 71 -0.82 -12.12 -4.86
C VAL A 71 0.34 -12.05 -3.88
N LYS A 72 0.83 -13.21 -3.44
CA LYS A 72 2.15 -13.28 -2.82
C LYS A 72 3.08 -12.68 -3.87
N ARG A 73 3.64 -11.49 -3.59
CA ARG A 73 4.71 -10.95 -4.42
C ARG A 73 5.72 -12.08 -4.57
N GLU A 74 5.93 -12.57 -5.79
CA GLU A 74 7.10 -13.39 -6.05
C GLU A 74 8.27 -12.56 -5.56
N ASN A 75 8.89 -13.02 -4.48
CA ASN A 75 10.20 -12.52 -4.15
C ASN A 75 11.03 -12.94 -5.36
N LEU A 76 11.32 -12.00 -6.28
CA LEU A 76 12.29 -12.24 -7.34
C LEU A 76 13.45 -13.00 -6.70
N PRO A 77 13.96 -14.08 -7.33
CA PRO A 77 15.02 -14.88 -6.75
C PRO A 77 16.08 -13.91 -6.24
N LYS A 78 16.29 -13.93 -4.92
CA LYS A 78 17.30 -13.09 -4.27
C LYS A 78 18.63 -13.62 -4.78
N THR A 79 19.07 -13.16 -5.95
CA THR A 79 20.40 -13.46 -6.48
C THR A 79 21.35 -13.14 -5.35
N GLY A 80 22.14 -14.13 -4.91
CA GLY A 80 23.08 -13.96 -3.81
C GLY A 80 24.02 -12.78 -4.07
N ILE A 81 24.77 -12.37 -3.05
CA ILE A 81 25.73 -11.26 -3.20
C ILE A 81 26.68 -11.49 -4.38
N GLU A 82 27.13 -12.73 -4.60
CA GLU A 82 27.93 -13.13 -5.76
C GLU A 82 27.24 -12.88 -7.10
N GLY A 83 25.96 -13.28 -7.24
CA GLY A 83 25.22 -13.04 -8.47
C GLY A 83 25.03 -11.55 -8.77
N ARG A 84 24.92 -10.72 -7.72
CA ARG A 84 24.85 -9.25 -7.87
C ARG A 84 26.20 -8.65 -8.22
N LYS A 85 27.29 -9.18 -7.65
CA LYS A 85 28.67 -8.83 -7.98
C LYS A 85 28.97 -9.11 -9.45
N THR A 86 28.67 -10.31 -9.96
CA THR A 86 28.91 -10.68 -11.36
C THR A 86 28.18 -9.74 -12.33
N LYS A 87 26.92 -9.41 -12.04
CA LYS A 87 26.15 -8.44 -12.85
C LYS A 87 26.78 -7.05 -12.85
N MET A 88 27.18 -6.57 -11.68
CA MET A 88 27.85 -5.26 -11.55
C MET A 88 29.17 -5.22 -12.32
N LEU A 89 30.00 -6.26 -12.19
CA LEU A 89 31.28 -6.33 -12.91
C LEU A 89 31.05 -6.37 -14.43
N SER A 90 30.09 -7.17 -14.91
CA SER A 90 29.72 -7.22 -16.34
C SER A 90 29.20 -5.87 -16.84
N TYR A 91 28.54 -5.08 -15.97
CA TYR A 91 28.09 -3.73 -16.29
C TYR A 91 29.27 -2.77 -16.38
N LEU A 92 30.22 -2.84 -15.44
CA LEU A 92 31.42 -2.00 -15.39
C LEU A 92 32.42 -2.30 -16.53
N GLU A 93 32.41 -3.51 -17.08
CA GLU A 93 33.18 -3.83 -18.29
C GLU A 93 32.69 -3.03 -19.52
N ARG A 94 31.40 -2.70 -19.56
CA ARG A 94 30.77 -1.99 -20.68
C ARG A 94 30.59 -0.49 -20.41
N ASN A 95 30.56 -0.10 -19.15
CA ASN A 95 30.30 1.26 -18.68
C ASN A 95 31.38 1.68 -17.70
N SER A 96 31.97 2.86 -17.89
CA SER A 96 33.14 3.29 -17.10
C SER A 96 32.86 3.46 -15.60
N TYR A 97 31.60 3.58 -15.17
CA TYR A 97 31.22 3.74 -13.77
C TYR A 97 29.78 3.28 -13.50
N ILE A 98 29.45 3.08 -12.24
CA ILE A 98 28.08 2.83 -11.75
C ILE A 98 27.80 3.65 -10.50
N ASN A 99 26.58 4.17 -10.33
CA ASN A 99 26.15 4.79 -9.07
C ASN A 99 25.24 3.87 -8.26
N LEU A 100 24.92 4.25 -7.02
CA LEU A 100 24.10 3.43 -6.12
C LEU A 100 22.68 3.18 -6.65
N THR A 101 22.09 4.15 -7.35
CA THR A 101 20.75 4.03 -7.95
C THR A 101 20.77 3.00 -9.07
N ASP A 102 21.76 3.10 -9.96
CA ASP A 102 21.91 2.22 -11.12
C ASP A 102 22.21 0.79 -10.66
N TYR A 103 23.05 0.62 -9.63
CA TYR A 103 23.29 -0.71 -9.04
C TYR A 103 22.00 -1.32 -8.46
N ALA A 104 21.21 -0.53 -7.74
CA ALA A 104 19.95 -0.99 -7.16
C ALA A 104 18.95 -1.40 -8.25
N GLY A 105 18.87 -0.64 -9.35
CA GLY A 105 18.07 -0.97 -10.52
C GLY A 105 18.57 -2.22 -11.24
N LEU A 106 19.88 -2.32 -11.51
CA LEU A 106 20.52 -3.46 -12.16
C LEU A 106 20.24 -4.79 -11.43
N ASN A 107 20.20 -4.73 -10.11
CA ASN A 107 20.02 -5.90 -9.25
C ASN A 107 18.59 -6.08 -8.72
N ASN A 108 17.64 -5.23 -9.12
CA ASN A 108 16.28 -5.19 -8.59
C ASN A 108 16.24 -5.28 -7.06
N CYS A 109 17.13 -4.58 -6.37
CA CYS A 109 17.26 -4.61 -4.92
C CYS A 109 16.96 -3.24 -4.30
N THR A 110 16.68 -3.24 -3.00
CA THR A 110 16.44 -1.98 -2.29
C THR A 110 17.71 -1.15 -2.20
N ARG A 111 17.57 0.17 -2.13
CA ARG A 111 18.69 1.11 -1.88
C ARG A 111 19.50 0.74 -0.64
N TYR A 112 18.83 0.25 0.40
CA TYR A 112 19.49 -0.25 1.60
C TYR A 112 20.40 -1.45 1.29
N ARG A 113 19.87 -2.47 0.60
CA ARG A 113 20.66 -3.66 0.23
C ARG A 113 21.84 -3.29 -0.68
N ALA A 114 21.59 -2.42 -1.66
CA ALA A 114 22.62 -1.89 -2.54
C ALA A 114 23.75 -1.22 -1.75
N SER A 115 23.40 -0.42 -0.73
CA SER A 115 24.41 0.25 0.09
C SER A 115 25.25 -0.74 0.90
N GLU A 116 24.66 -1.81 1.41
CA GLU A 116 25.40 -2.85 2.15
C GLU A 116 26.34 -3.64 1.24
N ASP A 117 25.86 -4.04 0.05
CA ASP A 117 26.70 -4.73 -0.94
C ASP A 117 27.89 -3.87 -1.36
N ILE A 118 27.66 -2.60 -1.69
CA ILE A 118 28.71 -1.67 -2.12
C ILE A 118 29.75 -1.44 -1.02
N LYS A 119 29.34 -1.32 0.26
CA LYS A 119 30.29 -1.24 1.38
C LYS A 119 31.17 -2.48 1.46
N GLN A 120 30.57 -3.66 1.26
CA GLN A 120 31.32 -4.91 1.24
C GLN A 120 32.27 -4.98 0.05
N PHE A 121 31.84 -4.61 -1.15
CA PHE A 121 32.69 -4.61 -2.34
C PHE A 121 33.86 -3.62 -2.27
N ILE A 122 33.68 -2.47 -1.63
CA ILE A 122 34.79 -1.55 -1.34
C ILE A 122 35.76 -2.18 -0.34
N LYS A 123 35.25 -2.81 0.73
CA LYS A 123 36.07 -3.49 1.73
C LYS A 123 36.88 -4.64 1.12
N ASP A 124 36.29 -5.35 0.16
CA ASP A 124 36.91 -6.47 -0.54
C ASP A 124 37.76 -6.03 -1.74
N ASN A 125 38.01 -4.71 -1.92
CA ASN A 125 38.76 -4.12 -3.04
C ASN A 125 38.26 -4.53 -4.44
N VAL A 126 36.96 -4.82 -4.57
CA VAL A 126 36.34 -5.15 -5.87
C VAL A 126 36.07 -3.89 -6.70
N ILE A 127 35.75 -2.78 -6.04
CA ILE A 127 35.45 -1.48 -6.63
C ILE A 127 36.05 -0.36 -5.80
N ALA A 128 36.39 0.75 -6.45
CA ALA A 128 36.81 1.99 -5.81
C ALA A 128 35.66 3.01 -5.79
N SER A 129 35.59 3.83 -4.74
CA SER A 129 34.62 4.92 -4.61
C SER A 129 35.25 6.24 -5.05
N VAL A 130 34.65 6.90 -6.03
CA VAL A 130 35.07 8.22 -6.52
C VAL A 130 33.94 9.24 -6.34
N GLY A 131 34.29 10.47 -6.00
CA GLY A 131 33.34 11.56 -5.81
C GLY A 131 32.69 11.64 -4.42
N TYR A 132 31.79 12.62 -4.24
CA TYR A 132 31.26 12.99 -2.93
C TYR A 132 29.72 13.07 -2.92
N ARG A 133 29.13 12.59 -1.82
CA ARG A 133 27.70 12.67 -1.48
C ARG A 133 26.78 12.23 -2.63
N THR A 134 26.14 13.18 -3.33
CA THR A 134 25.19 12.91 -4.42
C THR A 134 25.86 12.50 -5.73
N HIS A 135 27.14 12.82 -5.90
CA HIS A 135 27.92 12.52 -7.10
C HIS A 135 28.90 11.36 -6.87
N ARG A 136 28.60 10.48 -5.91
CA ARG A 136 29.43 9.30 -5.64
C ARG A 136 29.19 8.24 -6.72
N ILE A 137 30.26 7.86 -7.39
CA ILE A 137 30.30 6.81 -8.40
C ILE A 137 31.28 5.71 -7.96
N TYR A 138 31.11 4.53 -8.52
CA TYR A 138 31.93 3.37 -8.28
C TYR A 138 32.53 2.88 -9.59
N VAL A 139 33.82 2.60 -9.55
CA VAL A 139 34.63 2.20 -10.71
C VAL A 139 35.43 0.95 -10.36
N LEU A 140 35.95 0.26 -11.38
CA LEU A 140 36.94 -0.80 -11.15
C LEU A 140 38.21 -0.17 -10.58
N PRO A 141 38.87 -0.81 -9.60
CA PRO A 141 40.15 -0.34 -9.10
C PRO A 141 41.17 -0.32 -10.24
N GLU A 142 42.03 0.69 -10.27
CA GLU A 142 43.19 0.67 -11.15
C GLU A 142 44.03 -0.55 -10.78
N LYS A 143 44.46 -1.32 -11.79
CA LYS A 143 45.45 -2.37 -11.56
C LYS A 143 46.70 -1.63 -11.13
N GLU A 144 47.12 -1.79 -9.87
CA GLU A 144 48.51 -1.54 -9.53
C GLU A 144 49.31 -2.51 -10.42
N ASP A 145 49.91 -1.96 -11.48
CA ASP A 145 51.01 -2.63 -12.15
C ASP A 145 52.11 -2.75 -11.08
N GLU A 146 52.20 -3.93 -10.46
CA GLU A 146 53.39 -4.35 -9.72
C GLU A 146 54.55 -4.38 -10.71
N GLN A 147 55.15 -3.21 -10.90
CA GLN A 147 56.39 -3.00 -11.62
C GLN A 147 57.50 -2.88 -10.58
N ASN A 148 58.24 -3.99 -10.44
CA ASN A 148 59.49 -4.22 -9.71
C ASN A 148 59.47 -4.32 -8.18
#